data_AF-A0AAW8KUS1-F1
#
_entry.id   AF-A0AAW8KUS1-F1
#
_cell.length_a   1.000
_cell.length_b   1.000
_cell.length_c   1.000
_cell.angle_alpha   90.00
_cell.angle_beta   90.00
_cell.angle_gamma   90.00
#
_symmetry.space_group_name_H-M   'P 1'
#
loop_
_entity.id
_entity.type
_entity.pdbx_description
1 polymer ?
#
loop_
_entity_poly.entity_id
_entity_poly.type
_entity_poly.pdbx_seq_one_letter_code
_entity_poly.pdbx_strand_id
1 'polypeptide(L)'
;FFVGYYISYGQHFFHDGTVLSSDHGYNLMRCFFLLTFAAAIPAIISGGIAERAKMRSQAIATLALVALVYPFFEGIVWNGNYGLQKWLETTFGAAFHDFAGSVVVHAMGGWIALAAV
;
A
#
# COMPACT_ATOMS: atom_id res chain seq x y z
N PHE A 1 8.79 1.81 1.87
CA PHE A 1 9.76 2.35 0.89
C PHE A 1 10.69 1.27 0.33
N PHE A 2 11.70 0.81 1.09
CA PHE A 2 12.72 -0.13 0.59
C PHE A 2 12.17 -1.46 0.04
N VAL A 3 11.12 -1.99 0.66
CA VAL A 3 10.50 -3.28 0.25
C VAL A 3 9.17 -3.04 -0.45
N GLY A 4 8.23 -2.34 0.21
CA GLY A 4 6.87 -2.22 -0.31
C GLY A 4 6.76 -1.53 -1.68
N TYR A 5 7.51 -0.45 -1.91
CA TYR A 5 7.41 0.25 -3.20
C TYR A 5 7.93 -0.61 -4.37
N TYR A 6 8.94 -1.44 -4.08
CA TYR A 6 9.44 -2.44 -5.03
C TYR A 6 8.39 -3.51 -5.31
N ILE A 7 7.66 -4.00 -4.29
CA ILE A 7 6.57 -4.97 -4.50
C ILE A 7 5.44 -4.38 -5.34
N SER A 8 5.04 -3.13 -5.09
CA SER A 8 3.92 -2.50 -5.81
C SER A 8 4.31 -2.10 -7.24
N TYR A 9 5.48 -1.49 -7.43
CA TYR A 9 5.87 -0.78 -8.67
C TYR A 9 7.19 -1.24 -9.30
N GLY A 10 7.92 -2.18 -8.70
CA GLY A 10 9.21 -2.69 -9.21
C GLY A 10 10.40 -1.73 -9.04
N GLN A 11 10.19 -0.57 -8.40
CA GLN A 11 11.21 0.47 -8.23
C GLN A 11 11.80 0.43 -6.82
N HIS A 12 13.10 0.72 -6.69
CA HIS A 12 13.80 0.75 -5.39
C HIS A 12 14.40 2.13 -5.13
N PHE A 13 14.65 2.46 -3.87
CA PHE A 13 15.15 3.80 -3.53
C PHE A 13 16.59 4.06 -3.99
N PHE A 14 17.42 3.03 -4.04
CA PHE A 14 18.87 3.15 -4.22
C PHE A 14 19.31 3.45 -5.67
N HIS A 15 18.47 4.13 -6.44
CA HIS A 15 18.86 4.66 -7.74
C HIS A 15 19.76 5.89 -7.58
N ASP A 16 20.62 6.15 -8.58
CA ASP A 16 21.44 7.35 -8.64
C ASP A 16 20.56 8.61 -8.59
N GLY A 17 21.04 9.70 -7.98
CA GLY A 17 20.30 10.95 -7.87
C GLY A 17 19.88 11.54 -9.22
N THR A 18 20.69 11.34 -10.26
CA THR A 18 20.35 11.73 -11.64
C THR A 18 19.13 10.97 -12.16
N VAL A 19 19.04 9.67 -11.87
CA VAL A 19 17.90 8.80 -12.21
C VAL A 19 16.66 9.15 -11.38
N LEU A 20 16.82 9.47 -10.10
CA LEU A 20 15.70 9.91 -9.25
C LEU A 20 15.10 11.25 -9.67
N SER A 21 15.90 12.12 -10.30
CA SER A 21 15.50 13.43 -10.82
C SER A 21 14.97 13.40 -12.26
N SER A 22 15.04 12.25 -12.94
CA SER A 22 14.47 12.09 -14.28
C SER A 22 12.97 12.36 -14.27
N ASP A 23 12.40 12.72 -15.42
CA ASP A 23 10.97 13.07 -15.55
C ASP A 23 10.52 14.13 -14.53
N HIS A 24 11.38 15.12 -14.26
CA HIS A 24 11.12 16.19 -13.28
C HIS A 24 10.83 15.67 -11.86
N GLY A 25 11.36 14.50 -11.51
CA GLY A 25 11.15 13.88 -10.20
C GLY A 25 9.76 13.30 -9.98
N TYR A 26 8.96 13.11 -11.04
CA TYR A 26 7.60 12.57 -10.94
C TYR A 26 7.54 11.23 -10.18
N ASN A 27 8.47 10.31 -10.48
CA ASN A 27 8.52 9.01 -9.81
C ASN A 27 8.83 9.15 -8.31
N LEU A 28 9.69 10.09 -7.94
CA LEU A 28 10.02 10.39 -6.55
C LEU A 28 8.80 10.99 -5.82
N MET A 29 8.13 11.97 -6.44
CA MET A 29 6.90 12.56 -5.93
C MET A 29 5.82 11.49 -5.72
N ARG A 30 5.59 10.64 -6.72
CA ARG A 30 4.63 9.53 -6.65
C ARG A 30 4.96 8.59 -5.51
N CYS A 31 6.24 8.27 -5.32
CA CYS A 31 6.65 7.40 -4.24
C CYS A 31 6.34 7.98 -2.86
N PHE A 32 6.72 9.24 -2.60
CA PHE A 32 6.41 9.90 -1.32
C PHE A 32 4.91 10.08 -1.09
N PHE A 33 4.16 10.37 -2.16
CA PHE A 33 2.69 10.44 -2.08
C PHE A 33 2.11 9.10 -1.61
N LEU A 34 2.49 8.00 -2.25
CA LEU A 34 2.01 6.65 -1.91
C LEU A 34 2.53 6.16 -0.55
N LEU A 35 3.71 6.62 -0.13
CA LEU A 35 4.23 6.36 1.21
C LEU A 35 3.29 6.90 2.30
N THR A 36 2.58 8.01 2.06
CA THR A 36 1.61 8.53 3.03
C THR A 36 0.36 7.66 3.16
N PHE A 37 -0.12 7.05 2.05
CA PHE A 37 -1.18 6.05 2.10
C PHE A 37 -0.74 4.79 2.85
N ALA A 38 0.49 4.32 2.61
CA ALA A 38 1.06 3.20 3.35
C ALA A 38 1.08 3.45 4.86
N ALA A 39 1.39 4.69 5.27
CA ALA A 39 1.43 5.10 6.68
C ALA A 39 0.04 5.22 7.33
N ALA A 40 -1.02 5.45 6.55
CA ALA A 40 -2.39 5.55 7.09
C ALA A 40 -2.91 4.22 7.64
N ILE A 41 -2.49 3.08 7.09
CA ILE A 41 -2.99 1.75 7.47
C ILE A 41 -2.65 1.39 8.92
N PRO A 42 -1.38 1.45 9.38
CA PRO A 42 -1.09 1.19 10.78
C PRO A 42 -1.73 2.24 11.70
N ALA A 43 -1.96 3.47 11.23
CA ALA A 43 -2.71 4.46 12.01
C ALA A 43 -4.16 4.02 12.24
N ILE A 44 -4.87 3.58 11.18
CA ILE A 44 -6.23 3.02 11.28
C ILE A 44 -6.27 1.82 12.23
N ILE A 45 -5.38 0.85 12.03
CA ILE A 45 -5.34 -0.38 12.85
C ILE A 45 -5.07 -0.03 14.31
N SER A 46 -4.09 0.84 14.58
CA SER A 46 -3.74 1.25 15.93
C SER A 46 -4.89 1.89 16.69
N GLY A 47 -5.72 2.68 16.01
CA GLY A 47 -6.92 3.28 16.60
C GLY A 47 -7.96 2.22 16.96
N GLY A 48 -8.13 1.18 16.13
CA GLY A 48 -9.09 0.09 16.38
C GLY A 48 -8.71 -0.85 17.52
N ILE A 49 -7.42 -1.00 17.82
CA ILE A 49 -6.92 -1.87 18.91
C ILE A 49 -6.34 -1.11 20.10
N ALA A 50 -6.69 0.17 20.25
CA ALA A 50 -6.18 1.05 21.29
C ALA A 50 -6.39 0.47 22.71
N GLU A 51 -5.71 1.08 23.68
CA GLU A 51 -5.82 0.84 25.14
C GLU A 51 -5.18 -0.45 25.67
N ARG A 52 -5.14 -1.52 24.88
CA ARG A 52 -4.65 -2.84 25.33
C ARG A 52 -3.59 -3.50 24.44
N ALA A 53 -3.33 -2.93 23.26
CA ALA A 53 -2.32 -3.43 22.35
C ALA A 53 -0.90 -3.19 22.89
N LYS A 54 -0.05 -4.22 22.79
CA LYS A 54 1.37 -4.11 23.13
C LYS A 54 2.15 -3.48 21.98
N MET A 55 2.95 -2.45 22.26
CA MET A 55 3.76 -1.75 21.27
C MET A 55 4.62 -2.69 20.41
N ARG A 56 5.26 -3.69 21.03
CA ARG A 56 6.12 -4.64 20.29
C ARG A 56 5.32 -5.51 19.30
N SER A 57 4.16 -6.00 19.70
CA SER A 57 3.27 -6.76 18.80
C SER A 57 2.77 -5.89 17.66
N GLN A 58 2.38 -4.65 17.97
CA GLN A 58 1.90 -3.68 16.98
C GLN A 58 3.00 -3.28 15.99
N ALA A 59 4.24 -3.08 16.44
CA ALA A 59 5.38 -2.74 15.59
C ALA A 59 5.70 -3.88 14.60
N ILE A 60 5.72 -5.14 15.09
CA ILE A 60 5.98 -6.31 14.24
C ILE A 60 4.85 -6.50 13.23
N ALA A 61 3.59 -6.38 13.65
CA ALA A 61 2.44 -6.46 12.75
C ALA A 61 2.49 -5.34 11.69
N THR A 62 2.74 -4.11 12.11
CA THR A 62 2.88 -2.95 11.20
C THR A 62 3.98 -3.17 10.17
N LEU A 63 5.14 -3.68 10.60
CA LEU A 63 6.24 -4.01 9.69
C LEU A 63 5.78 -5.00 8.61
N ALA A 64 5.16 -6.11 9.00
CA ALA A 64 4.68 -7.11 8.05
C ALA A 64 3.61 -6.55 7.09
N LEU A 65 2.69 -5.74 7.62
CA LEU A 65 1.61 -5.14 6.84
C LEU A 65 2.12 -4.14 5.80
N VAL A 66 2.96 -3.19 6.21
CA VAL A 66 3.46 -2.13 5.33
C VAL A 66 4.57 -2.64 4.40
N ALA A 67 5.35 -3.64 4.81
CA ALA A 67 6.40 -4.21 3.97
C ALA A 67 5.87 -5.21 2.94
N LEU A 68 4.78 -5.95 3.22
CA LEU A 68 4.34 -7.07 2.38
C LEU A 68 2.86 -6.98 1.99
N VAL A 69 1.94 -6.98 2.97
CA VAL A 69 0.50 -7.17 2.70
C VAL A 69 -0.11 -6.01 1.92
N TYR A 70 0.09 -4.79 2.43
CA TYR A 70 -0.38 -3.57 1.77
C TYR A 70 0.19 -3.40 0.36
N PRO A 71 1.52 -3.39 0.15
CA PRO A 71 2.07 -3.13 -1.19
C PRO A 71 1.71 -4.22 -2.20
N PHE A 72 1.53 -5.47 -1.75
CA PHE A 72 1.01 -6.51 -2.62
C PHE A 72 -0.40 -6.18 -3.15
N PHE A 73 -1.30 -5.74 -2.26
CA PHE A 73 -2.67 -5.37 -2.64
C PHE A 73 -2.72 -4.05 -3.44
N GLU A 74 -1.95 -3.06 -3.03
CA GLU A 74 -1.75 -1.80 -3.76
C GLU A 74 -1.30 -2.06 -5.20
N GLY A 75 -0.29 -2.92 -5.39
CA GLY A 75 0.22 -3.28 -6.71
C GLY A 75 -0.83 -3.96 -7.59
N ILE A 76 -1.67 -4.82 -7.03
CA ILE A 76 -2.79 -5.44 -7.77
C ILE A 76 -3.79 -4.38 -8.24
N VAL A 77 -4.23 -3.50 -7.34
CA VAL A 77 -5.33 -2.57 -7.60
C VAL A 77 -4.88 -1.36 -8.42
N TRP A 78 -3.79 -0.70 -8.01
CA TRP A 78 -3.34 0.57 -8.59
C TRP A 78 -2.23 0.45 -9.61
N ASN A 79 -1.49 -0.67 -9.64
CA ASN A 79 -0.45 -0.91 -10.64
C ASN A 79 -0.82 -1.99 -11.68
N GLY A 80 -1.96 -2.67 -11.49
CA GLY A 80 -2.44 -3.71 -12.40
C GLY A 80 -1.64 -5.00 -12.35
N ASN A 81 -0.88 -5.23 -11.27
CA ASN A 81 -0.06 -6.42 -11.10
C ASN A 81 -0.92 -7.69 -11.20
N TYR A 82 -0.34 -8.75 -11.76
CA TYR A 82 -0.96 -10.08 -11.87
C TYR A 82 -2.26 -10.17 -12.69
N GLY A 83 -2.63 -9.11 -13.42
CA GLY A 83 -3.70 -9.16 -14.43
C GLY A 83 -5.13 -9.15 -13.88
N LEU A 84 -5.34 -8.91 -12.58
CA LEU A 84 -6.69 -8.89 -11.98
C LEU A 84 -7.58 -7.82 -12.63
N GLN A 85 -7.08 -6.61 -12.85
CA GLN A 85 -7.84 -5.53 -13.49
C GLN A 85 -8.34 -5.93 -14.88
N LYS A 86 -7.44 -6.50 -15.70
CA LYS A 86 -7.78 -7.01 -17.04
C LYS A 86 -8.81 -8.15 -16.97
N TRP A 87 -8.68 -9.05 -16.00
CA TRP A 87 -9.65 -10.12 -15.79
C TRP A 87 -11.02 -9.57 -15.41
N LEU A 88 -11.09 -8.56 -14.53
CA LEU A 88 -12.34 -7.90 -14.15
C LEU A 88 -13.00 -7.21 -15.36
N GLU A 89 -12.23 -6.45 -16.13
CA GLU A 89 -12.70 -5.81 -17.36
C GLU A 89 -13.27 -6.84 -18.35
N THR A 90 -12.55 -7.94 -18.56
CA THR A 90 -12.97 -8.98 -19.52
C THR A 90 -14.20 -9.75 -19.04
N THR A 91 -14.32 -9.97 -17.73
CA THR A 91 -15.38 -10.82 -17.14
C THR A 91 -16.67 -10.04 -16.87
N PHE A 92 -16.53 -8.79 -16.40
CA PHE A 92 -17.63 -7.97 -15.90
C PHE A 92 -17.87 -6.70 -16.73
N GLY A 93 -17.04 -6.43 -17.74
CA GLY A 93 -17.15 -5.24 -18.59
C GLY A 93 -16.60 -3.96 -17.97
N ALA A 94 -15.97 -4.03 -16.79
CA ALA A 94 -15.38 -2.88 -16.11
C ALA A 94 -14.21 -3.28 -15.18
N ALA A 95 -13.21 -2.40 -15.06
CA ALA A 95 -12.16 -2.51 -14.07
C ALA A 95 -12.65 -2.11 -12.67
N PHE A 96 -11.95 -2.59 -11.65
CA PHE A 96 -12.15 -2.10 -10.29
C PHE A 96 -11.49 -0.73 -10.13
N HIS A 97 -12.28 0.25 -9.67
CA HIS A 97 -11.80 1.61 -9.48
C HIS A 97 -11.81 2.00 -8.01
N ASP A 98 -10.62 2.23 -7.47
CA ASP A 98 -10.43 2.82 -6.14
C ASP A 98 -9.55 4.05 -6.28
N PHE A 99 -10.16 5.24 -6.30
CA PHE A 99 -9.45 6.47 -6.64
C PHE A 99 -8.47 6.92 -5.55
N ALA A 100 -8.89 6.86 -4.28
CA ALA A 100 -8.17 7.42 -3.14
C ALA A 100 -8.06 6.44 -1.96
N GLY A 101 -8.29 5.15 -2.19
CA GLY A 101 -8.04 4.11 -1.21
C GLY A 101 -9.23 3.81 -0.30
N SER A 102 -10.47 3.93 -0.78
CA SER A 102 -11.64 3.49 0.00
C SER A 102 -11.54 2.01 0.36
N VAL A 103 -10.97 1.19 -0.52
CA VAL A 103 -10.73 -0.25 -0.29
C VAL A 103 -9.27 -0.52 0.03
N VAL A 104 -8.36 -0.04 -0.81
CA VAL A 104 -6.91 -0.28 -0.71
C VAL A 104 -6.31 0.20 0.60
N VAL A 105 -6.90 1.22 1.24
CA VAL A 105 -6.40 1.80 2.49
C VAL A 105 -7.42 1.65 3.61
N HIS A 106 -8.62 2.22 3.44
CA HIS A 106 -9.60 2.32 4.53
C HIS A 106 -10.25 0.97 4.85
N ALA A 107 -10.83 0.29 3.86
CA ALA A 107 -11.45 -1.02 4.12
C ALA A 107 -10.40 -2.06 4.55
N MET A 108 -9.25 -2.13 3.88
CA MET A 108 -8.18 -3.04 4.29
C MET A 108 -7.73 -2.79 5.74
N GLY A 109 -7.46 -1.52 6.11
CA GLY A 109 -7.11 -1.16 7.48
C GLY A 109 -8.22 -1.52 8.47
N GLY A 110 -9.48 -1.24 8.13
CA GLY A 110 -10.64 -1.54 8.96
C GLY A 110 -10.88 -3.03 9.19
N TRP A 111 -10.78 -3.86 8.14
CA TRP A 111 -10.94 -5.31 8.26
C TRP A 111 -9.82 -5.96 9.07
N ILE A 112 -8.58 -5.49 8.89
CA ILE A 112 -7.45 -5.97 9.70
C ILE A 112 -7.61 -5.53 11.16
N ALA A 113 -8.05 -4.30 11.41
CA ALA A 113 -8.34 -3.81 12.75
C ALA A 113 -9.40 -4.67 13.43
N LEU A 114 -10.49 -4.99 12.73
CA LEU A 114 -11.56 -5.86 13.23
C LEU A 114 -11.03 -7.25 13.60
N ALA A 115 -10.18 -7.84 12.77
CA ALA A 115 -9.58 -9.16 13.05
C ALA A 115 -8.58 -9.15 14.21
N ALA A 116 -8.07 -7.97 14.59
CA ALA A 116 -7.08 -7.79 15.65
C ALA A 116 -7.69 -7.46 17.03
N VAL A 117 -9.02 -7.28 17.12
CA VAL A 117 -9.76 -6.96 18.36
C VAL A 117 -9.94 -8.19 19.24
#